data_AF-A0A0U3MZY9-F1
#
_entry.id   AF-A0A0U3MZY9-F1
#
_cell.length_a   1.000
_cell.length_b   1.000
_cell.length_c   1.000
_cell.angle_alpha   90.00
_cell.angle_beta   90.00
_cell.angle_gamma   90.00
#
_symmetry.space_group_name_H-M   'P 1'
#
loop_
_entity.id
_entity.type
_entity.pdbx_description
1 polymer ?
#
loop_
_entity_poly.entity_id
_entity_poly.type
_entity_poly.pdbx_seq_one_letter_code
_entity_poly.pdbx_strand_id
1 'polypeptide(L)'
;MRLELEPYALRKSIEKGGLDWEAAVMGALYRLNKTSRIPGDPGSLANWEAANNAFHLTLIECCGMPLLIKMYKSLVSMNDRYRHIYLKAVAVQRDVIDEHTAIAEAAVERRADDAAALLIRHIERSTNNLRRLISDELPTVPL
;
A
#
# COMPACT_ATOMS: atom_id res chain seq x y z
N MET A 1 8.48 -6.67 -7.53
CA MET A 1 7.22 -7.39 -7.83
C MET A 1 5.98 -6.55 -7.55
N ARG A 2 5.76 -6.01 -6.34
CA ARG A 2 4.62 -5.09 -6.07
C ARG A 2 4.57 -3.88 -7.03
N LEU A 3 5.73 -3.26 -7.28
CA LEU A 3 5.92 -2.16 -8.25
C LEU A 3 5.48 -2.48 -9.68
N GLU A 4 5.55 -3.75 -10.10
CA GLU A 4 5.17 -4.16 -11.45
C GLU A 4 3.68 -4.54 -11.52
N LEU A 5 3.20 -5.26 -10.50
CA LEU A 5 1.87 -5.87 -10.51
C LEU A 5 0.76 -4.88 -10.16
N GLU A 6 0.95 -4.05 -9.13
CA GLU A 6 -0.11 -3.18 -8.63
C GLU A 6 -0.49 -2.06 -9.61
N PRO A 7 0.45 -1.33 -10.23
CA PRO A 7 0.07 -0.27 -11.17
C PRO A 7 -0.65 -0.81 -12.40
N TYR A 8 -0.23 -1.98 -12.89
CA TYR A 8 -0.94 -2.67 -13.98
C TYR A 8 -2.35 -3.09 -13.55
N ALA A 9 -2.50 -3.72 -12.39
CA ALA A 9 -3.80 -4.14 -11.89
C ALA A 9 -4.71 -2.95 -11.57
N LEU A 10 -4.17 -1.85 -11.06
CA LEU A 10 -4.91 -0.61 -10.81
C LEU A 10 -5.48 -0.05 -12.11
N ARG A 11 -4.69 0.05 -13.19
CA ARG A 11 -5.22 0.47 -14.50
C ARG A 11 -6.39 -0.42 -14.94
N LYS A 12 -6.29 -1.73 -14.73
CA LYS A 12 -7.37 -2.68 -15.06
C LYS A 12 -8.59 -2.57 -14.15
N SER A 13 -8.42 -2.25 -12.87
CA SER A 13 -9.53 -1.93 -11.98
C SER A 13 -10.21 -0.64 -12.39
N ILE A 14 -9.46 0.40 -12.78
CA ILE A 14 -10.00 1.66 -13.27
C ILE A 14 -10.77 1.44 -14.58
N GLU A 15 -10.34 0.52 -15.44
CA GLU A 15 -11.05 0.18 -16.67
C GLU A 15 -12.37 -0.57 -16.40
N LYS A 16 -12.38 -1.48 -15.43
CA LYS A 16 -13.49 -2.45 -15.21
C LYS A 16 -14.41 -2.12 -14.03
N GLY A 17 -13.93 -1.34 -13.08
CA GLY A 17 -14.63 -1.01 -11.84
C GLY A 17 -15.82 -0.10 -12.11
N GLY A 18 -16.91 -0.29 -11.36
CA GLY A 18 -18.08 0.58 -11.39
C GLY A 18 -18.14 1.53 -10.20
N LEU A 19 -19.28 2.19 -10.02
CA LEU A 19 -19.54 3.08 -8.89
C LEU A 19 -19.36 2.39 -7.53
N ASP A 20 -19.74 1.11 -7.42
CA ASP A 20 -19.55 0.33 -6.20
C ASP A 20 -18.08 0.17 -5.83
N TRP A 21 -17.21 0.02 -6.84
CA TRP A 21 -15.76 -0.05 -6.65
C TRP A 21 -15.19 1.31 -6.24
N GLU A 22 -15.63 2.40 -6.85
CA GLU A 22 -15.21 3.76 -6.47
C GLU A 22 -15.60 4.07 -5.01
N ALA A 23 -16.83 3.72 -4.61
CA ALA A 23 -17.29 3.86 -3.24
C ALA A 23 -16.47 3.00 -2.27
N ALA A 24 -16.12 1.77 -2.66
CA ALA A 24 -15.26 0.90 -1.88
C ALA A 24 -13.85 1.50 -1.70
N VAL A 25 -13.25 2.07 -2.76
CA VAL A 25 -11.95 2.75 -2.70
C VAL A 25 -11.97 3.89 -1.68
N MET A 26 -12.96 4.79 -1.78
CA MET A 26 -13.09 5.91 -0.85
C MET A 26 -13.38 5.47 0.58
N GLY A 27 -14.18 4.42 0.77
CA GLY A 27 -14.45 3.83 2.07
C GLY A 27 -13.20 3.19 2.70
N ALA A 28 -12.38 2.51 1.91
CA ALA A 28 -11.11 1.96 2.35
C ALA A 28 -10.10 3.05 2.71
N LEU A 29 -10.01 4.12 1.92
CA LEU A 29 -9.20 5.31 2.23
C LEU A 29 -9.62 5.93 3.56
N TYR A 30 -10.92 6.16 3.75
CA TYR A 30 -11.44 6.74 4.99
C TYR A 30 -11.06 5.90 6.21
N ARG A 31 -11.25 4.57 6.14
CA ARG A 31 -10.87 3.65 7.21
C ARG A 31 -9.37 3.72 7.51
N LEU A 32 -8.53 3.73 6.47
CA LEU A 32 -7.08 3.86 6.60
C LEU A 32 -6.70 5.17 7.30
N ASN A 33 -7.26 6.29 6.86
CA ASN A 33 -6.99 7.61 7.43
C ASN A 33 -7.48 7.78 8.88
N LYS A 34 -8.48 6.99 9.31
CA LYS A 34 -8.96 6.98 10.70
C LYS A 34 -8.24 5.96 11.59
N THR A 35 -7.45 5.06 11.01
CA THR A 35 -6.72 4.06 11.79
C THR A 35 -5.46 4.69 12.38
N SER A 36 -5.38 4.70 13.71
CA SER A 36 -4.24 5.30 14.42
C SER A 36 -3.00 4.41 14.34
N ARG A 37 -1.83 5.04 14.21
CA ARG A 37 -0.52 4.38 14.30
C ARG A 37 0.28 5.05 15.42
N ILE A 38 0.20 4.48 16.60
CA ILE A 38 0.76 5.01 17.84
C ILE A 38 2.23 4.55 17.92
N PRO A 39 3.20 5.47 18.07
CA PRO A 39 4.60 5.10 18.21
C PRO A 39 4.83 4.17 19.40
N GLY A 40 5.62 3.12 19.20
CA GLY A 40 5.91 2.11 20.22
C GLY A 40 4.78 1.10 20.54
N ASP A 41 3.61 1.20 19.90
CA ASP A 41 2.51 0.23 20.07
C ASP A 41 2.40 -0.72 18.85
N PRO A 42 2.82 -1.99 18.98
CA PRO A 42 2.73 -2.99 17.90
C PRO A 42 1.30 -3.27 17.44
N GLY A 43 0.30 -3.17 18.33
CA GLY A 43 -1.09 -3.44 17.98
C GLY A 43 -1.65 -2.37 17.05
N SER A 44 -1.34 -1.10 17.33
CA SER A 44 -1.72 0.01 16.44
C SER A 44 -1.05 -0.10 15.06
N LEU A 45 0.21 -0.54 15.00
CA LEU A 45 0.93 -0.78 13.75
C LEU A 45 0.26 -1.87 12.93
N ALA A 46 -0.03 -3.02 13.53
CA ALA A 46 -0.68 -4.14 12.85
C ALA A 46 -2.07 -3.74 12.31
N ASN A 47 -2.85 -2.98 13.08
CA ASN A 47 -4.15 -2.47 12.64
C ASN A 47 -4.03 -1.52 11.45
N TRP A 48 -3.06 -0.59 11.49
CA TRP A 48 -2.82 0.33 10.38
C TRP A 48 -2.33 -0.42 9.13
N GLU A 49 -1.45 -1.39 9.27
CA GLU A 49 -0.98 -2.23 8.15
C GLU A 49 -2.11 -3.04 7.53
N ALA A 50 -3.01 -3.61 8.35
CA ALA A 50 -4.20 -4.29 7.85
C ALA A 50 -5.11 -3.35 7.05
N ALA A 51 -5.37 -2.13 7.54
CA ALA A 51 -6.14 -1.14 6.82
C ALA A 51 -5.46 -0.69 5.52
N ASN A 52 -4.13 -0.54 5.54
CA ASN A 52 -3.33 -0.20 4.37
C ASN A 52 -3.40 -1.30 3.30
N ASN A 53 -3.20 -2.54 3.70
CA ASN A 53 -3.26 -3.70 2.81
C ASN A 53 -4.66 -3.88 2.19
N ALA A 54 -5.72 -3.59 2.96
CA ALA A 54 -7.09 -3.57 2.47
C ALA A 54 -7.31 -2.47 1.42
N PHE A 55 -6.82 -1.25 1.66
CA PHE A 55 -6.88 -0.14 0.69
C PHE A 55 -6.21 -0.51 -0.64
N HIS A 56 -4.97 -1.02 -0.59
CA HIS A 56 -4.26 -1.47 -1.79
C HIS A 56 -4.98 -2.61 -2.51
N LEU A 57 -5.57 -3.56 -1.78
CA LEU A 57 -6.34 -4.64 -2.39
C LEU A 57 -7.57 -4.08 -3.12
N THR A 58 -8.33 -3.18 -2.49
CA THR A 58 -9.51 -2.56 -3.09
C THR A 58 -9.18 -1.78 -4.35
N LEU A 59 -8.03 -1.09 -4.40
CA LEU A 59 -7.56 -0.43 -5.62
C LEU A 59 -7.42 -1.40 -6.80
N ILE A 60 -7.02 -2.65 -6.56
CA ILE A 60 -6.65 -3.60 -7.63
C ILE A 60 -7.67 -4.73 -7.84
N GLU A 61 -8.68 -4.89 -6.98
CA GLU A 61 -9.53 -6.09 -6.97
C GLU A 61 -10.44 -6.24 -8.20
N CYS A 62 -10.77 -5.14 -8.86
CA CYS A 62 -11.56 -5.16 -10.10
C CYS A 62 -10.74 -5.42 -11.37
N CYS A 63 -9.44 -5.72 -11.27
CA CYS A 63 -8.59 -5.98 -12.44
C CYS A 63 -9.03 -7.20 -13.29
N GLY A 64 -9.87 -8.08 -12.74
CA GLY A 64 -10.36 -9.29 -13.41
C GLY A 64 -9.29 -10.36 -13.62
N MET A 65 -8.25 -10.37 -12.77
CA MET A 65 -7.13 -11.31 -12.85
C MET A 65 -6.93 -12.04 -11.50
N PRO A 66 -7.69 -13.12 -11.24
CA PRO A 66 -7.69 -13.79 -9.94
C PRO A 66 -6.31 -14.31 -9.51
N LEU A 67 -5.49 -14.76 -10.46
CA LEU A 67 -4.13 -15.23 -10.17
C LEU A 67 -3.22 -14.08 -9.72
N LEU A 68 -3.34 -12.91 -10.33
CA LEU A 68 -2.58 -11.72 -9.92
C LEU A 68 -2.95 -11.32 -8.49
N ILE A 69 -4.25 -11.31 -8.16
CA ILE A 69 -4.72 -11.03 -6.80
C ILE A 69 -4.16 -12.05 -5.79
N LYS A 70 -4.12 -13.33 -6.16
CA LYS A 70 -3.50 -14.36 -5.31
C LYS A 70 -2.01 -14.09 -5.08
N MET A 71 -1.27 -13.73 -6.14
CA MET A 71 0.15 -13.37 -6.04
C MET A 71 0.36 -12.12 -5.16
N TYR A 72 -0.46 -11.09 -5.33
CA TYR A 72 -0.43 -9.89 -4.49
C TYR A 72 -0.63 -10.23 -3.00
N LYS A 73 -1.64 -11.05 -2.67
CA LYS A 73 -1.90 -11.49 -1.28
C LYS A 73 -0.70 -12.22 -0.68
N SER A 74 -0.07 -13.13 -1.44
CA SER A 74 1.16 -13.81 -1.00
C SER A 74 2.31 -12.83 -0.77
N LEU A 75 2.49 -11.84 -1.65
CA LEU A 75 3.53 -10.82 -1.53
C LEU A 75 3.37 -9.95 -0.28
N VAL A 76 2.14 -9.51 -0.02
CA VAL A 76 1.82 -8.72 1.18
C VAL A 76 2.09 -9.52 2.44
N SER A 77 1.63 -10.77 2.51
CA SER A 77 1.87 -11.64 3.67
C SER A 77 3.36 -11.86 3.98
N MET A 78 4.20 -11.98 2.94
CA MET A 78 5.65 -12.04 3.13
C MET A 78 6.21 -10.72 3.66
N ASN A 79 5.74 -9.59 3.12
CA ASN A 79 6.21 -8.26 3.53
C ASN A 79 5.83 -7.93 4.98
N ASP A 80 4.61 -8.25 5.41
CA ASP A 80 4.13 -8.01 6.77
C ASP A 80 5.01 -8.70 7.82
N ARG A 81 5.56 -9.87 7.50
CA ARG A 81 6.51 -10.58 8.36
C ARG A 81 7.84 -9.83 8.51
N TYR A 82 8.40 -9.31 7.42
CA TYR A 82 9.62 -8.48 7.49
C TYR A 82 9.36 -7.18 8.24
N ARG A 83 8.20 -6.55 7.99
CA ARG A 83 7.79 -5.32 8.67
C ARG A 83 7.67 -5.51 10.17
N HIS A 84 7.03 -6.57 10.65
CA HIS A 84 6.98 -6.86 12.08
C HIS A 84 8.36 -7.05 12.75
N ILE A 85 9.36 -7.54 12.00
CA ILE A 85 10.71 -7.76 12.54
C ILE A 85 11.50 -6.45 12.59
N TYR A 86 11.42 -5.62 11.53
CA TYR A 86 12.32 -4.48 11.33
C TYR A 86 11.68 -3.11 11.54
N LEU A 87 10.35 -2.99 11.55
CA LEU A 87 9.66 -1.71 11.78
C LEU A 87 9.23 -1.60 13.23
N LYS A 88 9.91 -0.72 13.97
CA LYS A 88 9.32 -0.12 15.16
C LYS A 88 8.18 0.81 14.73
N ALA A 89 7.09 0.85 15.50
CA ALA A 89 5.98 1.75 15.20
C ALA A 89 6.48 3.21 15.26
N VAL A 90 6.52 3.86 14.10
CA VAL A 90 6.73 5.30 13.93
C VAL A 90 5.38 5.93 13.56
N ALA A 91 5.14 7.17 13.97
CA ALA A 91 3.92 7.89 13.62
C ALA A 91 3.70 7.91 12.09
N VAL A 92 2.44 7.78 11.65
CA VAL A 92 2.10 8.01 10.23
C VAL A 92 2.49 9.44 9.88
N GLN A 93 3.34 9.59 8.88
CA GLN A 93 3.69 10.89 8.34
C GLN A 93 2.51 11.43 7.54
N ARG A 94 2.25 12.74 7.65
CA ARG A 94 1.19 13.44 6.90
C ARG A 94 1.27 13.14 5.40
N ASP A 95 2.50 13.08 4.88
CA ASP A 95 2.78 12.76 3.48
C ASP A 95 2.29 11.37 3.05
N VAL A 96 2.05 10.41 3.96
CA VAL A 96 1.49 9.09 3.61
C VAL A 96 -0.02 9.19 3.42
N ILE A 97 -0.69 10.01 4.23
CA ILE A 97 -2.14 10.26 4.10
C ILE A 97 -2.42 10.98 2.78
N ASP A 98 -1.62 12.01 2.48
CA ASP A 98 -1.77 12.80 1.26
C ASP A 98 -1.51 11.95 0.00
N GLU A 99 -0.54 11.02 0.06
CA GLU A 99 -0.30 10.06 -1.04
C GLU A 99 -1.48 9.12 -1.30
N HIS A 100 -2.03 8.49 -0.25
CA HIS A 100 -3.19 7.60 -0.41
C HIS A 100 -4.41 8.36 -0.96
N THR A 101 -4.60 9.59 -0.49
CA THR A 101 -5.68 10.46 -0.96
C THR A 101 -5.52 10.76 -2.44
N ALA A 102 -4.34 11.21 -2.87
CA ALA A 102 -4.08 11.49 -4.28
C ALA A 102 -4.25 10.25 -5.19
N ILE A 103 -3.83 9.07 -4.74
CA ILE A 103 -4.03 7.81 -5.48
C ILE A 103 -5.51 7.49 -5.63
N ALA A 104 -6.27 7.57 -4.53
CA ALA A 104 -7.70 7.26 -4.52
C ALA A 104 -8.49 8.22 -5.42
N GLU A 105 -8.22 9.52 -5.32
CA GLU A 105 -8.83 10.56 -6.16
C GLU A 105 -8.55 10.31 -7.63
N ALA A 106 -7.29 10.10 -8.01
CA ALA A 106 -6.94 9.79 -9.40
C ALA A 106 -7.61 8.51 -9.90
N ALA A 107 -7.77 7.50 -9.04
CA ALA A 107 -8.43 6.25 -9.39
C ALA A 107 -9.93 6.43 -9.66
N VAL A 108 -10.66 7.12 -8.77
CA VAL A 108 -12.11 7.33 -8.92
C VAL A 108 -12.44 8.36 -10.01
N GLU A 109 -11.53 9.30 -10.29
CA GLU A 109 -11.61 10.23 -11.44
C GLU A 109 -11.20 9.58 -12.77
N ARG A 110 -10.93 8.27 -12.76
CA ARG A 110 -10.55 7.46 -13.94
C ARG A 110 -9.25 7.93 -14.63
N ARG A 111 -8.38 8.63 -13.91
CA ARG A 111 -7.05 9.05 -14.40
C ARG A 111 -6.04 7.91 -14.24
N ALA A 112 -6.19 6.87 -15.07
CA ALA A 112 -5.51 5.59 -14.91
C ALA A 112 -3.97 5.68 -14.85
N ASP A 113 -3.36 6.47 -15.74
CA ASP A 113 -1.91 6.62 -15.76
C ASP A 113 -1.38 7.48 -14.61
N ASP A 114 -2.12 8.53 -14.22
CA ASP A 114 -1.78 9.34 -13.05
C ASP A 114 -1.83 8.51 -11.77
N ALA A 115 -2.91 7.74 -11.58
CA ALA A 115 -3.10 6.87 -10.43
C ALA A 115 -1.99 5.80 -10.35
N ALA A 116 -1.64 5.19 -11.49
CA ALA A 116 -0.52 4.25 -11.59
C ALA A 116 0.82 4.91 -11.25
N ALA A 117 1.10 6.11 -11.76
CA ALA A 117 2.33 6.84 -11.48
C ALA A 117 2.44 7.26 -9.99
N LEU A 118 1.34 7.69 -9.40
CA LEU A 118 1.26 7.99 -7.96
C LEU A 118 1.52 6.74 -7.12
N LEU A 119 0.91 5.60 -7.49
CA LEU A 119 1.09 4.33 -6.78
C LEU A 119 2.53 3.81 -6.88
N ILE A 120 3.18 3.95 -8.04
CA ILE A 120 4.60 3.61 -8.20
C ILE A 120 5.45 4.40 -7.21
N ARG A 121 5.32 5.74 -7.21
CA ARG A 121 6.09 6.61 -6.29
C ARG A 121 5.88 6.25 -4.83
N HIS A 122 4.63 5.97 -4.44
CA HIS A 122 4.28 5.55 -3.09
C HIS A 122 4.97 4.23 -2.68
N ILE A 123 4.93 3.21 -3.54
CA ILE A 123 5.55 1.90 -3.27
C ILE A 123 7.07 2.02 -3.24
N GLU A 124 7.68 2.82 -4.11
CA GLU A 124 9.12 3.09 -4.13
C GLU A 124 9.57 3.74 -2.83
N ARG A 125 8.87 4.78 -2.37
CA ARG A 125 9.16 5.45 -1.11
C ARG A 125 9.10 4.48 0.07
N SER A 126 8.03 3.68 0.14
CA SER A 126 7.87 2.66 1.17
C SER A 126 8.98 1.61 1.15
N THR A 127 9.42 1.20 -0.04
CA THR A 127 10.49 0.22 -0.24
C THR A 127 11.86 0.79 0.16
N ASN A 128 12.14 2.05 -0.20
CA ASN A 128 13.37 2.74 0.15
C ASN A 128 13.48 2.97 1.65
N ASN A 129 12.37 3.31 2.33
CA ASN A 129 12.34 3.42 3.78
C ASN A 129 12.66 2.08 4.46
N LEU A 130 12.07 0.98 3.99
CA LEU A 130 12.35 -0.35 4.52
C LEU A 130 13.82 -0.77 4.27
N ARG A 131 14.36 -0.49 3.07
CA ARG A 131 15.76 -0.78 2.73
C ARG A 131 16.73 -0.05 3.65
N ARG A 132 16.49 1.24 3.94
CA ARG A 132 17.32 2.03 4.87
C ARG A 132 17.32 1.41 6.26
N LEU A 133 16.14 1.07 6.79
CA LEU A 133 16.02 0.43 8.10
C LEU A 133 16.75 -0.91 8.19
N ILE A 134 16.61 -1.76 7.16
CA ILE A 134 17.32 -3.04 7.12
C ILE A 134 18.84 -2.82 7.02
N SER A 135 19.29 -1.84 6.22
CA SER A 135 20.72 -1.53 6.09
C SER A 135 21.33 -0.98 7.38
N ASP A 136 20.56 -0.22 8.16
CA ASP A 136 21.03 0.37 9.42
C ASP A 136 21.10 -0.68 10.56
N GLU A 137 20.35 -1.79 10.47
CA GLU A 137 20.35 -2.88 11.47
C GLU A 137 21.33 -4.03 11.14
N LEU A 138 21.82 -4.14 9.90
CA LEU A 138 22.82 -5.15 9.56
C LEU A 138 24.23 -4.65 9.95
N PRO A 139 25.00 -5.39 10.78
CA PRO A 139 26.39 -5.03 11.02
C PRO A 139 27.15 -5.06 9.69
N THR A 140 27.95 -4.03 9.43
CA THR A 140 28.89 -4.03 8.30
C THR A 140 29.81 -5.23 8.48
N VAL A 141 29.58 -6.31 7.73
CA VAL A 141 30.52 -7.43 7.69
C VAL A 141 31.78 -6.89 7.01
N PRO A 142 32.93 -6.81 7.69
CA PRO A 142 34.17 -6.44 7.03
C PRO A 142 34.52 -7.53 6.03
N LEU A 143 34.84 -7.14 4.79
CA LEU A 143 35.47 -8.00 3.80
C LEU A 143 36.83 -8.49 4.28
#